data_AF-A0A950DYQ7-F1
#
_entry.id   AF-A0A950DYQ7-F1
#
_cell.length_a   1.000
_cell.length_b   1.000
_cell.length_c   1.000
_cell.angle_alpha   90.00
_cell.angle_beta   90.00
_cell.angle_gamma   90.00
#
_symmetry.space_group_name_H-M   'P 1'
#
loop_
_entity.id
_entity.type
_entity.pdbx_description
1 polymer ?
#
loop_
_entity_poly.entity_id
_entity_poly.type
_entity_poly.pdbx_seq_one_letter_code
_entity_poly.pdbx_strand_id
1 'polypeptide(L)'
;RLIREFSEVYQFSFAGEETVDGSPAWVVTAVPRPDYQPHSMEARLLKCLQGRLWISKSDYQWVKIEADAIDDFSFGVFLFKLRKGMHVYLEQARINNEIWLPRLVRATLNLRLGWHTERLDLETTYSNYRKFKVDATVLPAPN
;
A
#
# COMPACT_ATOMS: atom_id res chain seq x y z
N ARG A 1 14.01 0.56 -8.46
CA ARG A 1 14.50 -0.70 -7.87
C ARG A 1 13.33 -1.54 -7.37
N LEU A 2 12.54 -1.03 -6.40
CA LEU A 2 11.35 -1.72 -5.86
C LEU A 2 10.29 -2.16 -6.89
N ILE A 3 10.00 -1.35 -7.92
CA ILE A 3 9.01 -1.70 -8.95
C ILE A 3 9.40 -2.96 -9.75
N ARG A 4 10.70 -3.17 -10.03
CA ARG A 4 11.16 -4.38 -10.71
C ARG A 4 11.06 -5.61 -9.80
N GLU A 5 11.51 -5.47 -8.56
CA GLU A 5 11.41 -6.53 -7.55
C GLU A 5 9.96 -6.98 -7.35
N PHE A 6 9.00 -6.06 -7.36
CA PHE A 6 7.58 -6.37 -7.24
C PHE A 6 7.09 -7.29 -8.38
N SER A 7 7.49 -7.03 -9.63
CA SER A 7 7.09 -7.87 -10.77
C SER A 7 7.71 -9.28 -10.77
N GLU A 8 8.86 -9.43 -10.11
CA GLU A 8 9.59 -10.70 -10.00
C GLU A 8 9.06 -11.56 -8.84
N VAL A 9 8.69 -10.91 -7.72
CA VAL A 9 8.16 -11.59 -6.52
C VAL A 9 6.78 -12.18 -6.79
N TYR A 10 5.92 -11.47 -7.53
CA TYR A 10 4.50 -11.79 -7.62
C TYR A 10 4.10 -12.46 -8.94
N GLN A 11 3.11 -13.34 -8.84
CA GLN A 11 2.24 -13.73 -9.93
C GLN A 11 0.98 -12.87 -9.86
N PHE A 12 0.65 -12.20 -10.96
CA PHE A 12 -0.55 -11.39 -11.08
C PHE A 12 -1.62 -12.13 -11.86
N SER A 13 -2.87 -12.03 -11.42
CA SER A 13 -4.02 -12.52 -12.17
C SER A 13 -5.17 -11.52 -12.12
N PHE A 14 -5.90 -11.43 -13.21
CA PHE A 14 -7.12 -10.62 -13.27
C PHE A 14 -8.22 -11.31 -12.46
N ALA A 15 -8.79 -10.59 -11.51
CA ALA A 15 -9.80 -11.09 -10.58
C ALA A 15 -11.20 -10.56 -10.86
N GLY A 16 -11.36 -9.62 -11.80
CA GLY A 16 -12.65 -9.07 -12.19
C GLY A 16 -12.67 -7.55 -12.19
N GLU A 17 -13.87 -7.00 -12.11
CA GLU A 17 -14.09 -5.56 -12.12
C GLU A 17 -14.96 -5.17 -10.94
N GLU A 18 -14.59 -4.08 -10.27
CA GLU A 18 -15.32 -3.56 -9.12
C GLU A 18 -15.40 -2.03 -9.22
N THR A 19 -16.37 -1.43 -8.54
CA THR A 19 -16.49 0.02 -8.43
C THR A 19 -15.93 0.48 -7.09
N VAL A 20 -14.96 1.39 -7.10
CA VAL A 20 -14.34 2.00 -5.90
C VAL A 20 -14.70 3.48 -5.88
N ASP A 21 -15.38 3.94 -4.84
CA ASP A 21 -15.88 5.34 -4.69
C ASP A 21 -16.57 5.87 -5.97
N GLY A 22 -17.45 5.05 -6.57
CA GLY A 22 -18.16 5.37 -7.80
C GLY A 22 -17.35 5.26 -9.10
N SER A 23 -16.05 4.97 -9.01
CA SER A 23 -15.15 4.82 -10.16
C SER A 23 -14.94 3.34 -10.54
N PRO A 24 -15.16 2.93 -11.81
CA PRO A 24 -14.88 1.57 -12.25
C PRO A 24 -13.38 1.24 -12.19
N ALA A 25 -13.05 0.06 -11.69
CA ALA A 25 -11.68 -0.43 -11.56
C ALA A 25 -11.55 -1.91 -11.96
N TRP A 26 -10.39 -2.27 -12.50
CA TRP A 26 -9.98 -3.67 -12.62
C TRP A 26 -9.39 -4.15 -11.31
N VAL A 27 -9.72 -5.36 -10.91
CA VAL A 27 -9.15 -6.03 -9.74
C VAL A 27 -8.07 -6.98 -10.21
N VAL A 28 -6.88 -6.83 -9.65
CA VAL A 28 -5.73 -7.70 -9.92
C VAL A 28 -5.29 -8.31 -8.59
N THR A 29 -5.18 -9.64 -8.53
CA THR A 29 -4.56 -10.29 -7.37
C THR A 29 -3.06 -10.38 -7.57
N ALA A 30 -2.32 -10.29 -6.47
CA ALA A 30 -0.87 -10.44 -6.41
C ALA A 30 -0.54 -11.51 -5.37
N VAL A 31 -0.09 -12.68 -5.83
CA VAL A 31 0.29 -13.81 -4.97
C VAL A 31 1.78 -14.08 -5.16
N PRO A 32 2.58 -14.16 -4.09
CA PRO A 32 4.02 -14.35 -4.22
C PRO A 32 4.31 -15.71 -4.86
N ARG A 33 5.24 -15.73 -5.81
CA ARG A 33 5.65 -16.95 -6.50
C ARG A 33 6.29 -17.92 -5.50
N PRO A 34 5.87 -19.19 -5.47
CA PRO A 34 6.38 -20.15 -4.47
C PRO A 34 7.89 -20.39 -4.63
N ASP A 35 8.38 -20.43 -5.87
CA ASP A 35 9.76 -20.69 -6.29
C ASP A 35 10.67 -19.46 -6.23
N TYR A 36 10.13 -18.25 -6.01
CA TYR A 36 10.94 -17.04 -5.94
C TYR A 36 11.89 -17.06 -4.73
N GLN A 37 13.19 -16.86 -4.96
CA GLN A 37 14.19 -16.78 -3.90
C GLN A 37 14.53 -15.31 -3.61
N PRO A 38 14.13 -14.79 -2.44
CA PRO A 38 14.36 -13.37 -2.13
C PRO A 38 15.83 -13.10 -1.77
N HIS A 39 16.46 -12.17 -2.50
CA HIS A 39 17.86 -11.78 -2.31
C HIS A 39 18.04 -10.49 -1.49
N SER A 40 16.95 -9.81 -1.12
CA SER A 40 16.94 -8.60 -0.30
C SER A 40 15.95 -8.74 0.87
N MET A 41 16.07 -7.85 1.86
CA MET A 41 15.13 -7.81 2.99
C MET A 41 13.73 -7.41 2.50
N GLU A 42 13.66 -6.46 1.57
CA GLU A 42 12.44 -5.98 0.94
C GLU A 42 11.75 -7.12 0.18
N ALA A 43 12.50 -7.91 -0.59
CA ALA A 43 11.96 -9.06 -1.31
C ALA A 43 11.44 -10.15 -0.37
N ARG A 44 12.09 -10.37 0.78
CA ARG A 44 11.59 -11.29 1.83
C ARG A 44 10.28 -10.80 2.42
N LEU A 45 10.19 -9.50 2.72
CA LEU A 45 8.96 -8.89 3.23
C LEU A 45 7.82 -9.01 2.20
N LEU A 46 8.08 -8.69 0.93
CA LEU A 46 7.09 -8.84 -0.14
C LEU A 46 6.63 -10.30 -0.29
N LYS A 47 7.55 -11.28 -0.22
CA LYS A 47 7.19 -12.70 -0.31
C LYS A 47 6.23 -13.17 0.80
N CYS A 48 6.23 -12.51 1.96
CA CYS A 48 5.32 -12.82 3.07
C CYS A 48 3.94 -12.14 2.95
N LEU A 49 3.71 -11.31 1.93
CA LEU A 49 2.46 -10.59 1.70
C LEU A 49 1.77 -11.13 0.46
N GLN A 50 0.44 -11.24 0.48
CA GLN A 50 -0.39 -11.39 -0.71
C GLN A 50 -1.46 -10.30 -0.72
N GLY A 51 -2.05 -9.98 -1.86
CA GLY A 51 -3.07 -8.95 -1.87
C GLY A 51 -3.84 -8.79 -3.17
N ARG A 52 -4.64 -7.73 -3.20
CA ARG A 52 -5.42 -7.25 -4.32
C ARG A 52 -5.13 -5.79 -4.57
N LEU A 53 -5.08 -5.42 -5.85
CA LEU A 53 -4.87 -4.07 -6.35
C LEU A 53 -6.05 -3.72 -7.24
N TRP A 54 -6.68 -2.58 -6.98
CA TRP A 54 -7.70 -2.02 -7.85
C TRP A 54 -7.06 -0.93 -8.70
N ILE A 55 -7.20 -1.05 -10.02
CA ILE A 55 -6.65 -0.11 -10.99
C ILE A 55 -7.83 0.59 -11.67
N SER A 56 -7.92 1.92 -11.52
CA SER A 56 -8.93 2.73 -12.18
C SER A 56 -8.90 2.55 -13.68
N LYS A 57 -10.08 2.35 -14.29
CA LYS A 57 -10.21 2.25 -15.75
C LYS A 57 -10.03 3.57 -16.47
N SER A 58 -10.15 4.69 -15.74
CA SER A 58 -10.15 6.02 -16.34
C SER A 58 -8.75 6.57 -16.56
N ASP A 59 -7.81 6.27 -15.66
CA ASP A 59 -6.47 6.85 -15.61
C ASP A 59 -5.38 5.84 -15.27
N TYR A 60 -5.72 4.54 -15.18
CA TYR A 60 -4.79 3.44 -14.92
C TYR A 60 -3.98 3.58 -13.61
N GLN A 61 -4.47 4.41 -12.67
CA GLN A 61 -3.86 4.54 -11.36
C GLN A 61 -4.43 3.51 -10.39
N TRP A 62 -3.62 3.10 -9.42
CA TRP A 62 -4.12 2.27 -8.34
C TRP A 62 -5.03 3.12 -7.42
N VAL A 63 -6.21 2.61 -7.10
CA VAL A 63 -7.22 3.34 -6.31
C VAL A 63 -7.50 2.68 -4.98
N LYS A 64 -7.19 1.39 -4.87
CA LYS A 64 -7.31 0.62 -3.63
C LYS A 64 -6.28 -0.49 -3.61
N ILE A 65 -5.77 -0.77 -2.43
CA ILE A 65 -4.87 -1.87 -2.11
C ILE A 65 -5.42 -2.58 -0.89
N GLU A 66 -5.42 -3.90 -0.94
CA GLU A 66 -5.71 -4.76 0.19
C GLU A 66 -4.65 -5.84 0.25
N ALA A 67 -4.04 -6.08 1.40
CA ALA A 67 -2.98 -7.07 1.54
C ALA A 67 -2.99 -7.74 2.91
N ASP A 68 -2.64 -9.02 2.92
CA ASP A 68 -2.55 -9.86 4.09
C ASP A 68 -1.15 -10.45 4.23
N ALA A 69 -0.66 -10.53 5.47
CA ALA A 69 0.53 -11.31 5.78
C ALA A 69 0.17 -12.80 5.83
N ILE A 70 0.72 -13.56 4.88
CA ILE A 70 0.51 -15.00 4.73
C ILE A 70 1.53 -15.85 5.49
N ASP A 71 2.66 -15.24 5.84
CA ASP A 71 3.76 -15.87 6.55
C ASP A 71 4.38 -14.89 7.57
N ASP A 72 5.12 -15.44 8.53
CA ASP A 72 5.87 -14.66 9.50
C ASP A 72 7.15 -14.11 8.85
N PHE A 73 7.39 -12.81 9.01
CA PHE A 73 8.64 -12.16 8.61
C PHE A 73 9.41 -11.72 9.85
N SER A 74 10.71 -11.99 9.90
CA SER A 74 11.58 -11.49 10.97
C SER A 74 12.85 -10.88 10.41
N PHE A 75 13.25 -9.75 10.99
CA PHE A 75 14.49 -9.07 10.66
C PHE A 75 15.30 -8.86 11.94
N GLY A 76 16.53 -9.42 11.94
CA GLY A 76 17.37 -9.53 13.13
C GLY A 76 16.73 -10.45 14.18
N VAL A 77 17.55 -11.09 15.02
CA VAL A 77 17.04 -12.03 16.04
C VAL A 77 16.11 -11.34 17.06
N PHE A 78 16.17 -9.99 17.15
CA PHE A 78 15.45 -9.19 18.14
C PHE A 78 14.89 -7.84 17.64
N LEU A 79 14.99 -7.48 16.35
CA LEU A 79 14.66 -6.10 15.94
C LEU A 79 13.21 -5.93 15.50
N PHE A 80 12.72 -6.75 14.57
CA PHE A 80 11.37 -6.60 14.04
C PHE A 80 10.80 -7.96 13.60
N LYS A 81 9.64 -8.35 14.15
CA LYS A 81 8.87 -9.49 13.65
C LYS A 81 7.47 -9.06 13.26
N LEU A 82 7.09 -9.38 12.03
CA LEU A 82 5.75 -9.24 11.47
C LEU A 82 5.11 -10.62 11.46
N ARG A 83 3.91 -10.72 12.03
CA ARG A 83 3.20 -12.01 12.16
C ARG A 83 2.13 -12.18 11.09
N LYS A 84 1.89 -13.44 10.74
CA LYS A 84 0.71 -13.85 9.96
C LYS A 84 -0.58 -13.31 10.59
N GLY A 85 -1.54 -12.96 9.73
CA GLY A 85 -2.83 -12.37 10.15
C GLY A 85 -2.81 -10.85 10.25
N MET A 86 -1.73 -10.21 9.81
CA MET A 86 -1.69 -8.79 9.51
C MET A 86 -2.61 -8.48 8.33
N HIS A 87 -3.32 -7.37 8.39
CA HIS A 87 -4.20 -6.91 7.31
C HIS A 87 -3.95 -5.43 7.03
N VAL A 88 -3.80 -5.07 5.77
CA VAL A 88 -3.62 -3.69 5.30
C VAL A 88 -4.66 -3.40 4.25
N TYR A 89 -5.37 -2.30 4.42
CA TYR A 89 -6.37 -1.78 3.51
C TYR A 89 -6.10 -0.31 3.29
N LEU A 90 -5.96 0.10 2.04
CA LEU A 90 -5.79 1.48 1.66
C LEU A 90 -6.69 1.78 0.48
N GLU A 91 -7.50 2.83 0.61
CA GLU A 91 -8.39 3.30 -0.44
C GLU A 91 -8.14 4.79 -0.68
N GLN A 92 -8.05 5.15 -1.96
CA GLN A 92 -7.92 6.52 -2.43
C GLN A 92 -9.25 7.00 -2.98
N ALA A 93 -9.53 8.28 -2.79
CA ALA A 93 -10.63 8.96 -3.44
C ALA A 93 -10.11 10.02 -4.38
N ARG A 94 -10.82 10.19 -5.50
CA ARG A 94 -10.52 11.23 -6.46
C ARG A 94 -11.14 12.54 -6.00
N ILE A 95 -10.30 13.48 -5.60
CA ILE A 95 -10.75 14.81 -5.16
C ILE A 95 -10.69 15.78 -6.33
N ASN A 96 -11.80 16.48 -6.58
CA ASN A 96 -11.96 17.48 -7.65
C ASN A 96 -11.57 16.98 -9.05
N ASN A 97 -11.73 15.68 -9.33
CA ASN A 97 -11.37 15.06 -10.61
C ASN A 97 -9.88 15.15 -11.01
N GLU A 98 -8.98 15.64 -10.15
CA GLU A 98 -7.59 15.92 -10.52
C GLU A 98 -6.57 15.07 -9.75
N ILE A 99 -6.83 14.74 -8.48
CA ILE A 99 -5.83 14.17 -7.58
C ILE A 99 -6.43 13.01 -6.79
N TRP A 100 -5.76 11.86 -6.80
CA TRP A 100 -6.04 10.74 -5.90
C TRP A 100 -5.40 11.02 -4.55
N LEU A 101 -6.21 11.03 -3.50
CA LEU A 101 -5.75 11.24 -2.13
C LEU A 101 -6.20 10.06 -1.27
N PRO A 102 -5.38 9.62 -0.29
CA PRO A 102 -5.79 8.60 0.66
C PRO A 102 -7.08 9.03 1.36
N ARG A 103 -8.12 8.20 1.28
CA ARG A 103 -9.41 8.42 1.96
C ARG A 103 -9.52 7.56 3.20
N LEU A 104 -9.12 6.29 3.10
CA LEU A 104 -9.19 5.34 4.20
C LEU A 104 -7.90 4.52 4.23
N VAL A 105 -7.28 4.48 5.41
CA VAL A 105 -6.17 3.59 5.72
C VAL A 105 -6.59 2.78 6.94
N ARG A 106 -6.68 1.46 6.79
CA ARG A 106 -6.82 0.52 7.91
C ARG A 106 -5.66 -0.44 7.88
N ALA A 107 -4.98 -0.60 9.00
CA ALA A 107 -3.91 -1.56 9.12
C ALA A 107 -3.93 -2.19 10.51
N THR A 108 -4.03 -3.50 10.57
CA THR A 108 -3.87 -4.29 11.79
C THR A 108 -2.48 -4.89 11.74
N LEU A 109 -1.53 -4.30 12.48
CA LEU A 109 -0.13 -4.69 12.51
C LEU A 109 0.20 -5.42 13.81
N ASN A 110 0.73 -6.63 13.71
CA ASN A 110 1.24 -7.37 14.87
C ASN A 110 2.77 -7.35 14.83
N LEU A 111 3.36 -6.49 15.64
CA LEU A 111 4.79 -6.23 15.66
C LEU A 111 5.42 -6.75 16.95
N ARG A 112 6.61 -7.35 16.84
CA ARG A 112 7.46 -7.63 17.99
C ARG A 112 8.76 -6.85 17.87
N LEU A 113 9.06 -6.06 18.90
CA LEU A 113 10.26 -5.26 19.05
C LEU A 113 11.01 -5.82 20.28
N GLY A 114 12.07 -6.60 20.06
CA GLY A 114 12.79 -7.29 21.14
C GLY A 114 11.91 -8.26 21.93
N TRP A 115 11.75 -7.99 23.23
CA TRP A 115 10.89 -8.76 24.13
C TRP A 115 9.44 -8.26 24.18
N HIS A 116 9.17 -7.05 23.66
CA HIS A 116 7.83 -6.47 23.68
C HIS A 116 7.07 -6.84 22.41
N THR A 117 5.80 -7.19 22.57
CA THR A 117 4.87 -7.43 21.47
C THR A 117 3.79 -6.37 21.54
N GLU A 118 3.54 -5.71 20.42
CA GLU A 118 2.49 -4.71 20.29
C GLU A 118 1.59 -5.05 19.11
N ARG A 119 0.29 -4.83 19.32
CA ARG A 119 -0.70 -4.83 18.26
C ARG A 119 -1.07 -3.38 17.99
N LEU A 120 -0.82 -2.94 16.77
CA LEU A 120 -1.21 -1.62 16.29
C LEU A 120 -2.43 -1.79 15.40
N ASP A 121 -3.58 -1.33 15.87
CA ASP A 121 -4.76 -1.16 15.04
C ASP A 121 -4.81 0.30 14.60
N LEU A 122 -4.43 0.54 13.34
CA LEU A 122 -4.48 1.85 12.71
C LEU A 122 -5.76 1.93 11.90
N GLU A 123 -6.66 2.83 12.27
CA GLU A 123 -7.79 3.22 11.43
C GLU A 123 -7.74 4.73 11.27
N THR A 124 -7.37 5.20 10.09
CA THR A 124 -7.32 6.62 9.76
C THR A 124 -8.20 6.86 8.54
N THR A 125 -9.33 7.51 8.79
CA THR A 125 -10.20 8.04 7.74
C THR A 125 -9.81 9.49 7.50
N TYR A 126 -9.26 9.80 6.34
CA TYR A 126 -8.94 11.15 5.93
C TYR A 126 -10.17 11.78 5.27
N SER A 127 -10.85 12.65 6.00
CA SER A 127 -11.90 13.53 5.47
C SER A 127 -11.44 14.99 5.62
N ASN A 128 -11.72 15.82 4.62
CA ASN A 128 -11.39 17.26 4.52
C ASN A 128 -9.99 17.66 3.98
N TYR A 129 -9.62 17.20 2.79
CA TYR A 129 -8.51 17.84 2.05
C TYR A 129 -8.93 19.24 1.55
N ARG A 130 -8.35 20.31 2.11
CA ARG A 130 -8.46 21.69 1.58
C ARG A 130 -7.23 22.01 0.72
N LYS A 131 -7.44 22.53 -0.49
CA LYS A 131 -6.37 23.09 -1.33
C LYS A 131 -5.72 24.26 -0.56
N PHE A 132 -4.44 24.17 -0.25
CA PHE A 132 -3.64 25.33 0.16
C PHE A 132 -3.36 26.17 -1.09
N LYS A 133 -4.02 27.33 -1.21
CA LYS A 133 -3.58 28.38 -2.13
C LYS A 133 -2.44 29.11 -1.46
N VAL A 134 -1.23 28.99 -2.00
CA VAL A 134 -0.10 29.82 -1.59
C VAL A 134 0.01 30.93 -2.63
N ASP A 135 -0.38 32.15 -2.25
CA ASP A 135 -0.06 33.34 -3.04
C ASP A 135 1.43 33.63 -2.87
N ALA A 136 2.24 33.18 -3.83
CA ALA A 136 3.66 33.50 -3.86
C ALA A 136 3.83 34.95 -4.34
N THR A 137 4.08 35.88 -3.42
CA THR A 137 4.54 37.23 -3.79
C THR A 137 6.01 37.13 -4.21
N VAL A 138 6.27 37.23 -5.51
CA VAL A 138 7.63 37.27 -6.05
C VAL A 138 8.20 38.66 -5.78
N LEU A 139 9.19 38.75 -4.89
CA LEU A 139 9.96 39.97 -4.72
C LEU A 139 10.95 40.13 -5.90
N PRO A 140 11.06 41.32 -6.51
CA PRO A 140 12.02 41.56 -7.58
C PRO A 140 13.46 41.45 -7.07
N ALA A 141 14.34 40.90 -7.91
CA ALA A 141 15.76 40.72 -7.59
C ALA A 141 16.49 42.09 -7.50
N PRO A 142 17.46 42.24 -6.57
CA PRO A 142 18.23 43.47 -6.45
C PRO A 142 19.25 43.63 -7.60
N ASN A 143 19.42 44.87 -8.05
CA ASN A 143 20.32 45.32 -9.12
C ASN A 143 21.80 45.15 -8.79
#